data_AF-A0A7C4BIN7-F1
#
_entry.id   AF-A0A7C4BIN7-F1
#
_cell.length_a   1.000
_cell.length_b   1.000
_cell.length_c   1.000
_cell.angle_alpha   90.00
_cell.angle_beta   90.00
_cell.angle_gamma   90.00
#
_symmetry.space_group_name_H-M   'P 1'
#
loop_
_entity.id
_entity.type
_entity.pdbx_description
1 polymer ?
#
loop_
_entity_poly.entity_id
_entity_poly.type
_entity_poly.pdbx_seq_one_letter_code
_entity_poly.pdbx_strand_id
1 'polypeptide(L)' 'MDSAQVHPREIFAEAIADRAAAIILVHNHPSGKLEPNPQDLFVTRRLVEAEKLFGIDGLAV' A
#
# COMPACT_ATOMS: atom_id res chain seq x y z
N MET A 1 -15.67 -0.08 8.64
CA MET A 1 -15.05 -1.42 8.55
C MET A 1 -13.58 -1.14 8.29
N ASP A 2 -12.83 -0.68 9.30
CA ASP A 2 -11.61 0.11 9.04
C ASP A 2 -10.35 -0.63 9.50
N SER A 3 -10.32 -1.95 9.29
CA SER A 3 -9.09 -2.74 9.49
C SER A 3 -9.02 -3.90 8.52
N ALA A 4 -8.87 -3.59 7.22
CA ALA A 4 -8.20 -4.56 6.35
C ALA A 4 -6.79 -4.77 6.92
N GLN A 5 -6.47 -6.00 7.35
CA GLN A 5 -5.12 -6.32 7.79
C GLN A 5 -4.22 -6.36 6.55
N VAL A 6 -3.40 -5.32 6.38
CA VAL A 6 -2.45 -5.20 5.27
C VAL A 6 -1.06 -5.58 5.76
N HIS A 7 -0.50 -6.64 5.17
CA HIS A 7 0.87 -7.08 5.42
C HIS A 7 1.76 -6.80 4.21
N PRO A 8 2.84 -6.02 4.34
CA PRO A 8 3.73 -5.71 3.22
C PRO A 8 4.23 -6.94 2.46
N ARG A 9 4.56 -8.04 3.16
CA ARG A 9 5.02 -9.29 2.53
C ARG A 9 4.02 -9.86 1.52
N GLU A 10 2.73 -9.68 1.75
CA GLU A 10 1.70 -10.22 0.85
C GLU A 10 1.53 -9.32 -0.38
N ILE A 11 1.64 -7.99 -0.19
CA ILE A 11 1.60 -7.03 -1.31
C ILE A 11 2.82 -7.18 -2.22
N PHE A 12 4.02 -7.25 -1.65
CA PHE A 12 5.25 -7.31 -2.45
C PHE A 12 5.53 -8.70 -3.03
N ALA A 13 4.92 -9.78 -2.53
CA ALA A 13 5.14 -11.13 -3.06
C ALA A 13 4.79 -11.24 -4.55
N GLU A 14 3.60 -10.79 -4.94
CA GLU A 14 3.15 -10.79 -6.33
C GLU A 14 3.96 -9.81 -7.18
N ALA A 15 4.23 -8.60 -6.66
CA ALA A 15 5.05 -7.60 -7.37
C ALA A 15 6.46 -8.14 -7.69
N ILE A 16 7.07 -8.88 -6.76
CA ILE A 16 8.36 -9.53 -6.96
C ILE A 16 8.24 -10.67 -7.98
N ALA A 17 7.20 -11.51 -7.87
CA ALA A 17 6.98 -12.62 -8.79
C ALA A 17 6.81 -12.15 -10.24
N ASP A 18 6.11 -11.02 -10.43
CA ASP A 18 5.88 -10.39 -11.73
C ASP A 18 7.05 -9.55 -12.23
N ARG A 19 8.10 -9.36 -11.41
CA ARG A 19 9.23 -8.45 -11.69
C ARG A 19 8.76 -7.02 -11.96
N ALA A 20 7.78 -6.55 -11.18
CA ALA A 20 7.24 -5.21 -11.30
C ALA A 20 8.32 -4.16 -11.00
N ALA A 21 8.35 -3.10 -11.80
CA ALA A 21 9.22 -1.94 -11.54
C ALA A 21 8.66 -1.04 -10.43
N ALA A 22 7.34 -1.01 -10.28
CA ALA A 22 6.64 -0.20 -9.29
C ALA A 22 5.24 -0.76 -8.99
N ILE A 23 4.65 -0.32 -7.88
CA ILE A 23 3.25 -0.61 -7.51
C ILE A 23 2.47 0.68 -7.26
N ILE A 24 1.16 0.63 -7.49
CA ILE A 24 0.23 1.71 -7.12
C ILE A 24 -0.70 1.19 -6.03
N LEU A 25 -0.79 1.92 -4.93
CA LEU A 25 -1.70 1.62 -3.82
C LEU A 25 -2.99 2.42 -3.97
N VAL A 26 -4.12 1.73 -3.92
CA VAL A 26 -5.46 2.33 -4.00
C VAL A 26 -6.30 1.79 -2.84
N HIS A 27 -6.96 2.70 -2.11
CA HIS A 27 -7.96 2.36 -1.11
C HIS A 27 -9.26 3.08 -1.43
N ASN A 28 -10.39 2.40 -1.21
CA ASN A 28 -11.71 2.96 -1.45
C ASN A 28 -12.39 3.34 -0.13
N HIS A 29 -13.00 4.52 -0.09
CA HIS A 29 -13.91 4.92 0.99
C HIS A 29 -15.36 4.85 0.48
N PRO A 30 -16.16 3.84 0.88
CA PRO A 30 -17.56 3.73 0.47
C PRO A 30 -18.43 4.93 0.91
N SER A 31 -17.96 5.70 1.89
CA SER A 31 -18.57 6.95 2.33
C SER A 31 -18.46 8.09 1.32
N GLY A 32 -17.62 7.97 0.28
CA GLY A 32 -17.31 9.03 -0.68
C GLY A 32 -16.38 10.12 -0.14
N LYS A 33 -15.93 10.01 1.11
CA LYS A 33 -14.96 10.91 1.72
C LYS A 33 -13.55 10.52 1.28
N LEU A 34 -12.82 11.45 0.66
CA LEU A 34 -11.48 11.19 0.11
C LEU A 34 -10.35 11.65 1.04
N GLU A 35 -10.65 12.36 2.13
CA GLU A 35 -9.61 12.67 3.09
C GLU A 35 -9.15 11.40 3.80
N PRO A 36 -7.85 11.06 3.73
CA PRO A 36 -7.32 9.88 4.37
C PRO A 36 -7.47 9.99 5.88
N ASN A 37 -7.84 8.89 6.51
CA ASN A 37 -7.86 8.79 7.96
C ASN A 37 -6.45 8.43 8.50
N PRO A 38 -6.23 8.49 9.82
CA PRO A 38 -4.92 8.15 10.40
C PRO A 38 -4.44 6.73 10.10
N GLN A 39 -5.36 5.78 9.94
CA GLN A 39 -5.05 4.39 9.60
C GLN A 39 -4.55 4.25 8.15
N ASP A 40 -5.18 4.95 7.20
CA ASP A 40 -4.73 4.97 5.80
C ASP A 40 -3.31 5.51 5.71
N LEU A 41 -3.05 6.63 6.39
CA LEU A 41 -1.70 7.23 6.46
C LEU A 41 -0.68 6.28 7.10
N PHE A 42 -1.06 5.56 8.15
CA PHE A 42 -0.18 4.57 8.80
C PHE A 42 0.16 3.41 7.87
N VAL A 43 -0.83 2.86 7.16
CA VAL A 43 -0.64 1.77 6.20
C VAL A 43 0.25 2.22 5.05
N THR A 44 -0.04 3.39 4.45
CA THR A 44 0.76 3.95 3.36
C THR A 44 2.22 4.13 3.77
N ARG A 45 2.49 4.72 4.93
CA ARG A 45 3.88 4.89 5.43
C ARG A 45 4.59 3.56 5.62
N ARG A 46 3.90 2.55 6.17
CA ARG A 46 4.50 1.22 6.36
C ARG A 46 4.86 0.53 5.04
N LEU A 47 4.05 0.72 4.01
CA LEU A 47 4.31 0.15 2.69
C LEU A 47 5.48 0.87 2.00
N VAL A 48 5.51 2.21 2.07
CA VAL A 48 6.64 3.03 1.56
C VAL A 48 7.97 2.67 2.23
N GLU A 49 7.98 2.41 3.54
CA GLU A 49 9.21 1.96 4.20
C GLU A 49 9.62 0.54 3.78
N ALA A 50 8.66 -0.34 3.50
CA ALA A 50 8.94 -1.70 3.06
C ALA A 50 9.46 -1.74 1.61
N GLU A 51 8.97 -0.86 0.74
CA GLU A 51 9.33 -0.78 -0.68
C GLU A 51 10.85 -0.60 -0.87
N LYS A 52 11.48 0.19 0.01
CA LYS A 52 12.93 0.43 0.04
C LYS A 52 13.75 -0.83 0.26
N LEU A 53 13.19 -1.84 0.95
CA LEU A 53 13.85 -3.12 1.18
C LEU A 53 13.81 -4.01 -0.06
N PHE A 54 12.78 -3.87 -0.89
CA PHE A 54 12.58 -4.70 -2.08
C PHE A 54 13.09 -4.04 -3.37
N GLY A 55 13.34 -2.72 -3.36
CA GLY A 55 13.76 -1.99 -4.54
C GLY A 55 12.64 -1.86 -5.58
N ILE A 56 11.38 -1.87 -5.13
CA ILE A 56 10.18 -1.68 -5.96
C ILE A 56 9.54 -0.39 -5.49
N ASP A 57 9.51 0.64 -6.34
CA ASP A 57 8.97 1.94 -5.96
C ASP A 57 7.44 1.87 -5.81
N GLY A 58 6.90 2.51 -4.77
CA GLY A 58 5.46 2.58 -4.53
C GLY A 58 4.94 4.00 -4.69
N LEU A 59 3.85 4.13 -5.45
CA LEU A 59 3.07 5.37 -5.52
C LEU A 59 1.73 5.16 -4.81
N ALA A 60 1.47 5.92 -3.76
CA ALA A 60 0.16 5.96 -3.12
C ALA A 60 -0.70 7.06 -3.75
N VAL A 61 -1.91 6.69 -4.19
CA VAL A 61 -2.89 7.60 -4.81
C VAL A 61 -4.16 7.64 -3.97
#